data_AF-A0A7G8JJ80-F1
#
_entry.id   AF-A0A7G8JJ80-F1
#
_cell.length_a   1.000
_cell.length_b   1.000
_cell.length_c   1.000
_cell.angle_alpha   90.00
_cell.angle_beta   90.00
_cell.angle_gamma   90.00
#
_symmetry.space_group_name_H-M   'P 1'
#
loop_
_entity.id
_entity.type
_entity.pdbx_description
1 polymer ?
#
loop_
_entity_poly.entity_id
_entity_poly.type
_entity_poly.pdbx_seq_one_letter_code
_entity_poly.pdbx_strand_id
1 'polypeptide(L)'
;MELLPSSIRYLPRDAYYNGDNVRGRELFASAIEKIAGYDHILITHATSPFVRTDSFQAALDFYLSNLDHYDSLIACRKFDKYAWFEGKTLNYDPYEMIQTNSISPIVVETSGFYFFSASHYLSTGSRVGYRPHFWELSYIESLDIDTESDFKEAERVFGLEQIQALVGHHLGESMSKDIDCRLKVSLEKPKLIVFDFDGVLIDSRRCMELAWSATCKQFSVDIDFELFFACVGMKFEDIMRNLDIDHSQWSAFSDTYFQNTCSNYHEVVVFEGVLEGLCDLKSYGYKVAINTSKRLSNTMELISLLFPDIEFDFVCTPDNILSKRGKPAPDSLLLIASTLGIDPADSVYCGDMNVDQQCAIRAGVKYFHAGWGFGDFAQINTIWFECFKDFSNYLLFL
;
A
#
# COMPACT_ATOMS: atom_id res chain seq x y z
N MET A 1 -8.55 -36.94 2.50
CA MET A 1 -9.96 -36.85 2.91
C MET A 1 -10.09 -36.45 4.38
N GLU A 2 -9.09 -36.77 5.23
CA GLU A 2 -8.99 -36.37 6.64
C GLU A 2 -8.82 -34.85 6.88
N LEU A 3 -8.85 -34.03 5.82
CA LEU A 3 -8.42 -32.62 5.82
C LEU A 3 -9.58 -31.65 5.65
N LEU A 4 -10.72 -32.18 5.21
CA LEU A 4 -11.90 -31.37 5.00
C LEU A 4 -12.66 -31.29 6.33
N PRO A 5 -13.08 -30.10 6.76
CA PRO A 5 -13.96 -29.96 7.92
C PRO A 5 -15.17 -30.89 7.80
N SER A 6 -15.66 -31.41 8.93
CA SER A 6 -16.82 -32.31 8.94
C SER A 6 -18.10 -31.69 8.37
N SER A 7 -18.15 -30.36 8.27
CA SER A 7 -19.23 -29.59 7.62
C SER A 7 -19.15 -29.56 6.09
N ILE A 8 -18.04 -30.00 5.49
CA ILE A 8 -17.84 -30.01 4.04
C ILE A 8 -18.25 -31.37 3.47
N ARG A 9 -19.20 -31.34 2.53
CA ARG A 9 -19.54 -32.50 1.71
C ARG A 9 -18.62 -32.57 0.50
N TYR A 10 -17.65 -33.49 0.53
CA TYR A 10 -16.81 -33.76 -0.63
C TYR A 10 -17.59 -34.47 -1.73
N LEU A 11 -17.58 -33.91 -2.94
CA LEU A 11 -18.17 -34.51 -4.13
C LEU A 11 -17.06 -34.83 -5.13
N PRO A 12 -16.68 -36.11 -5.30
CA PRO A 12 -15.60 -36.47 -6.19
C PRO A 12 -15.95 -36.12 -7.64
N ARG A 13 -14.97 -35.54 -8.33
CA ARG A 13 -15.02 -35.30 -9.77
C ARG A 13 -14.92 -36.63 -10.52
N ASP A 14 -15.71 -36.80 -11.59
CA ASP A 14 -15.58 -37.99 -12.44
C ASP A 14 -14.26 -37.94 -13.21
N ALA A 15 -13.64 -39.12 -13.39
CA ALA A 15 -12.31 -39.24 -13.98
C ALA A 15 -12.19 -38.61 -15.38
N TYR A 16 -13.30 -38.58 -16.13
CA TYR A 16 -13.36 -37.91 -17.43
C TYR A 16 -12.99 -36.41 -17.35
N TYR A 17 -13.38 -35.72 -16.27
CA TYR A 17 -13.16 -34.29 -16.10
C TYR A 17 -11.79 -33.95 -15.48
N ASN A 18 -10.88 -34.92 -15.34
CA ASN A 18 -9.52 -34.72 -14.80
C ASN A 18 -8.48 -34.41 -15.88
N GLY A 19 -8.86 -34.35 -17.16
CA GLY A 19 -7.93 -34.08 -18.26
C GLY A 19 -7.79 -32.59 -18.60
N ASP A 20 -6.64 -32.21 -19.16
CA ASP A 20 -6.27 -30.82 -19.49
C ASP A 20 -7.13 -30.19 -20.61
N ASN A 21 -7.83 -31.01 -21.39
CA ASN A 21 -8.65 -30.57 -22.53
C ASN A 21 -10.13 -30.35 -22.18
N VAL A 22 -10.50 -30.47 -20.91
CA VAL A 22 -11.89 -30.34 -20.45
C VAL A 22 -12.25 -28.86 -20.36
N ARG A 23 -13.29 -28.46 -21.07
CA ARG A 23 -13.77 -27.07 -21.01
C ARG A 23 -14.40 -26.80 -19.64
N GLY A 24 -14.13 -25.64 -19.06
CA GLY A 24 -14.72 -25.24 -17.77
C GLY A 24 -16.24 -25.37 -17.73
N ARG A 25 -16.92 -25.09 -18.85
CA ARG A 25 -18.37 -25.30 -19.04
C ARG A 25 -18.84 -26.70 -18.66
N GLU A 26 -18.17 -27.72 -19.18
CA GLU A 26 -18.54 -29.12 -18.99
C GLU A 26 -18.24 -29.58 -17.56
N LEU A 27 -17.11 -29.10 -17.03
CA LEU A 27 -16.68 -29.37 -15.66
C LEU A 27 -17.70 -28.83 -14.64
N PHE A 28 -18.08 -27.56 -14.74
CA PHE A 28 -18.99 -26.94 -13.79
C PHE A 28 -20.43 -27.42 -13.96
N ALA A 29 -20.88 -27.73 -15.18
CA ALA A 29 -22.20 -28.32 -15.40
C ALA A 29 -22.33 -29.66 -14.64
N SER A 30 -21.33 -30.55 -14.77
CA SER A 30 -21.30 -31.81 -14.02
C SER A 30 -21.30 -31.60 -12.50
N ALA A 31 -20.56 -30.60 -12.01
CA ALA A 31 -20.55 -30.27 -10.59
C ALA A 31 -21.92 -29.78 -10.10
N ILE A 32 -22.58 -28.90 -10.86
CA ILE A 32 -23.89 -28.33 -10.53
C ILE A 32 -24.98 -29.42 -10.54
N GLU A 33 -24.95 -30.35 -11.51
CA GLU A 33 -25.87 -31.49 -11.56
C GLU A 33 -25.77 -32.38 -10.30
N LYS A 34 -24.58 -32.53 -9.72
CA LYS A 34 -24.36 -33.31 -8.47
C LYS A 34 -24.93 -32.63 -7.22
N ILE A 35 -25.15 -31.31 -7.28
CA ILE A 35 -25.81 -30.52 -6.25
C ILE A 35 -27.21 -30.07 -6.70
N ALA A 36 -27.91 -30.93 -7.44
CA ALA A 36 -29.30 -30.70 -7.81
C ALA A 36 -30.17 -30.35 -6.58
N GLY A 37 -30.95 -29.28 -6.69
CA GLY A 37 -31.80 -28.76 -5.62
C GLY A 37 -31.34 -27.43 -5.00
N TYR A 38 -30.16 -26.93 -5.37
CA TYR A 38 -29.73 -25.57 -5.04
C TYR A 38 -29.96 -24.62 -6.22
N ASP A 39 -30.63 -23.49 -5.98
CA ASP A 39 -31.02 -22.54 -7.03
C ASP A 39 -29.88 -21.61 -7.44
N HIS A 40 -29.01 -21.28 -6.49
CA HIS A 40 -27.87 -20.37 -6.66
C HIS A 40 -26.58 -21.06 -6.28
N ILE A 41 -25.54 -20.80 -7.06
CA ILE A 41 -24.23 -21.42 -6.98
C ILE A 41 -23.20 -20.33 -6.67
N LEU A 42 -22.34 -20.60 -5.69
CA LEU A 42 -21.10 -19.86 -5.46
C LEU A 42 -19.93 -20.69 -5.99
N ILE A 43 -19.11 -20.10 -6.86
CA ILE A 43 -17.82 -20.64 -7.28
C ILE A 43 -16.71 -19.73 -6.76
N THR A 44 -15.67 -20.32 -6.21
CA THR A 44 -14.39 -19.67 -5.90
C THR A 44 -13.25 -20.56 -6.38
N HIS A 45 -12.08 -19.96 -6.61
CA HIS A 45 -10.90 -20.64 -7.12
C HIS A 45 -9.79 -20.67 -6.08
N ALA A 46 -9.07 -21.80 -6.01
CA ALA A 46 -7.90 -21.91 -5.15
C ALA A 46 -6.75 -20.96 -5.56
N THR A 47 -6.79 -20.44 -6.79
CA THR A 47 -5.84 -19.46 -7.32
C THR A 47 -6.09 -18.03 -6.85
N SER A 48 -7.20 -17.76 -6.16
CA SER A 48 -7.50 -16.43 -5.59
C SER A 48 -7.48 -16.47 -4.05
N PRO A 49 -6.33 -16.78 -3.42
CA PRO A 49 -6.26 -17.08 -1.99
C PRO A 49 -6.50 -15.87 -1.09
N PHE A 50 -6.54 -14.66 -1.66
CA PHE A 50 -6.53 -13.43 -0.89
C PHE A 50 -7.90 -12.85 -0.62
N VAL A 51 -8.95 -13.36 -1.27
CA VAL A 51 -10.31 -12.89 -1.02
C VAL A 51 -10.70 -13.19 0.41
N ARG A 52 -11.12 -12.15 1.14
CA ARG A 52 -11.43 -12.28 2.55
C ARG A 52 -12.84 -12.78 2.80
N THR A 53 -13.05 -13.45 3.93
CA THR A 53 -14.36 -13.99 4.34
C THR A 53 -15.43 -12.92 4.50
N ASP A 54 -15.07 -11.72 4.98
CA ASP A 54 -15.99 -10.58 5.07
C ASP A 54 -16.40 -10.06 3.69
N SER A 55 -15.48 -10.00 2.73
CA SER A 55 -15.80 -9.69 1.32
C SER A 55 -16.74 -10.72 0.70
N PHE A 56 -16.51 -12.02 0.95
CA PHE A 56 -17.44 -13.07 0.54
C PHE A 56 -18.83 -12.88 1.13
N GLN A 57 -18.91 -12.65 2.44
CA GLN A 57 -20.19 -12.52 3.14
C GLN A 57 -20.95 -11.29 2.67
N ALA A 58 -20.28 -10.13 2.55
CA ALA A 58 -20.89 -8.90 2.06
C ALA A 58 -21.41 -9.04 0.62
N ALA A 59 -20.63 -9.67 -0.26
CA ALA A 59 -21.03 -9.90 -1.64
C ALA A 59 -22.21 -10.89 -1.75
N LEU A 60 -22.22 -11.94 -0.92
CA LEU A 60 -23.33 -12.89 -0.84
C LEU A 60 -24.62 -12.23 -0.34
N ASP A 61 -24.54 -11.49 0.77
CA ASP A 61 -25.69 -10.79 1.35
C ASP A 61 -26.26 -9.78 0.34
N PHE A 62 -25.38 -9.04 -0.35
CA PHE A 62 -25.78 -8.14 -1.42
C PHE A 62 -26.47 -8.90 -2.57
N TYR A 63 -25.87 -9.97 -3.08
CA TYR A 63 -26.42 -10.75 -4.19
C TYR A 63 -27.83 -11.28 -3.87
N LEU A 64 -27.99 -11.95 -2.73
CA LEU A 64 -29.26 -12.54 -2.32
C LEU A 64 -30.34 -11.48 -2.06
N SER A 65 -29.96 -10.29 -1.58
CA SER A 65 -30.90 -9.18 -1.34
C SER A 65 -31.34 -8.45 -2.62
N ASN A 66 -30.71 -8.70 -3.76
CA ASN A 66 -30.92 -7.95 -5.01
C ASN A 66 -31.17 -8.86 -6.23
N LEU A 67 -31.73 -10.06 -6.01
CA LEU A 67 -31.99 -11.06 -7.07
C LEU A 67 -33.03 -10.60 -8.11
N ASP A 68 -33.86 -9.62 -7.79
CA ASP A 68 -34.79 -8.98 -8.71
C ASP A 68 -34.07 -8.08 -9.72
N HIS A 69 -32.93 -7.51 -9.35
CA HIS A 69 -32.10 -6.64 -10.18
C HIS A 69 -30.97 -7.35 -10.90
N TYR A 70 -30.30 -8.29 -10.22
CA TYR A 70 -29.10 -8.97 -10.73
C TYR A 70 -29.30 -10.49 -10.73
N ASP A 71 -28.86 -11.15 -11.81
CA ASP A 71 -28.92 -12.61 -11.93
C ASP A 71 -27.56 -13.29 -11.70
N SER A 72 -26.50 -12.50 -11.64
CA SER A 72 -25.15 -12.93 -11.31
C SER A 72 -24.36 -11.82 -10.63
N LEU A 73 -23.38 -12.20 -9.82
CA LEU A 73 -22.41 -11.29 -9.21
C LEU A 73 -21.00 -11.85 -9.42
N ILE A 74 -20.10 -11.00 -9.89
CA ILE A 74 -18.76 -11.38 -10.35
C ILE A 74 -17.74 -10.51 -9.62
N ALA A 75 -16.77 -11.14 -8.97
CA ALA A 75 -15.60 -10.44 -8.44
C ALA A 75 -14.80 -9.80 -9.59
N CYS A 76 -14.44 -8.55 -9.41
CA CYS A 76 -13.71 -7.78 -10.41
C CYS A 76 -12.76 -6.79 -9.78
N ARG A 77 -11.89 -6.24 -10.63
CA ARG A 77 -11.11 -5.05 -10.36
C ARG A 77 -11.44 -3.99 -11.40
N LYS A 78 -11.53 -2.74 -10.95
CA LYS A 78 -11.67 -1.60 -11.85
C LYS A 78 -10.30 -0.98 -12.12
N PHE A 79 -10.10 -0.61 -13.37
CA PHE A 79 -8.92 0.12 -13.83
C PHE A 79 -9.39 1.43 -14.46
N ASP A 80 -9.06 2.54 -13.81
CA ASP A 80 -9.40 3.90 -14.22
C ASP A 80 -8.33 4.55 -15.11
N LYS A 81 -7.33 3.77 -15.56
CA LYS A 81 -6.26 4.23 -16.44
C LYS A 81 -6.64 4.19 -17.93
N TYR A 82 -5.84 4.85 -18.77
CA TYR A 82 -5.95 4.81 -20.23
C TYR A 82 -5.73 3.38 -20.76
N ALA A 83 -6.81 2.71 -21.17
CA ALA A 83 -6.76 1.32 -21.57
C ALA A 83 -6.85 1.15 -23.09
N TRP A 84 -6.07 0.20 -23.62
CA TRP A 84 -6.04 -0.15 -25.04
C TRP A 84 -6.22 -1.65 -25.22
N PHE A 85 -6.88 -2.05 -26.31
CA PHE A 85 -6.97 -3.43 -26.77
C PHE A 85 -6.78 -3.48 -28.28
N GLU A 86 -5.80 -4.26 -28.75
CA GLU A 86 -5.47 -4.44 -30.17
C GLU A 86 -5.37 -3.11 -30.96
N GLY A 87 -4.74 -2.09 -30.36
CA GLY A 87 -4.52 -0.79 -31.00
C GLY A 87 -5.74 0.14 -31.01
N LYS A 88 -6.80 -0.18 -30.26
CA LYS A 88 -7.96 0.70 -30.04
C LYS A 88 -8.08 1.07 -28.57
N THR A 89 -8.46 2.31 -28.29
CA THR A 89 -8.77 2.75 -26.93
C THR A 89 -10.07 2.10 -26.45
N LEU A 90 -10.11 1.72 -25.17
CA LEU A 90 -11.28 1.07 -24.56
C LEU A 90 -12.18 2.06 -23.82
N ASN A 91 -11.60 3.02 -23.10
CA ASN A 91 -12.33 3.91 -22.20
C ASN A 91 -12.07 5.40 -22.39
N TYR A 92 -11.31 5.80 -23.41
CA TYR A 92 -11.00 7.22 -23.64
C TYR A 92 -10.82 7.54 -25.13
N ASP A 93 -10.92 8.83 -25.46
CA ASP A 93 -10.56 9.35 -26.78
C ASP A 93 -9.10 9.85 -26.77
N PRO A 94 -8.20 9.29 -27.60
CA PRO A 94 -6.80 9.69 -27.63
C PRO A 94 -6.57 11.11 -28.16
N TYR A 95 -7.58 11.74 -28.78
CA TYR A 95 -7.52 13.12 -29.26
C TYR A 95 -8.07 14.15 -28.26
N GLU A 96 -8.88 13.73 -27.28
CA GLU A 96 -9.41 14.63 -26.24
C GLU A 96 -8.59 14.58 -24.95
N MET A 97 -7.95 13.46 -24.63
CA MET A 97 -7.05 13.29 -23.47
C MET A 97 -7.61 13.86 -22.16
N ILE A 98 -8.79 13.38 -21.77
CA ILE A 98 -9.40 13.72 -20.48
C ILE A 98 -8.58 13.16 -19.29
N GLN A 99 -8.66 13.82 -18.14
CA GLN A 99 -7.96 13.38 -16.92
C GLN A 99 -8.45 12.01 -16.45
N THR A 100 -7.55 11.19 -15.88
CA THR A 100 -7.81 9.84 -15.37
C THR A 100 -9.02 9.78 -14.43
N ASN A 101 -9.18 10.78 -13.55
CA ASN A 101 -10.30 10.87 -12.61
C ASN A 101 -11.67 11.07 -13.29
N SER A 102 -11.70 11.40 -14.58
CA SER A 102 -12.92 11.58 -15.39
C SER A 102 -13.15 10.45 -16.40
N ILE A 103 -12.28 9.44 -16.42
CA ILE A 103 -12.38 8.31 -17.34
C ILE A 103 -13.33 7.26 -16.75
N SER A 104 -14.13 6.65 -17.62
CA SER A 104 -14.93 5.48 -17.21
C SER A 104 -14.02 4.27 -16.97
N PRO A 105 -14.08 3.61 -15.82
CA PRO A 105 -13.17 2.51 -15.53
C PRO A 105 -13.45 1.29 -16.42
N ILE A 106 -12.38 0.58 -16.79
CA ILE A 106 -12.46 -0.76 -17.35
C ILE A 106 -12.64 -1.74 -16.20
N VAL A 107 -13.62 -2.63 -16.35
CA VAL A 107 -13.85 -3.73 -15.41
C VAL A 107 -13.10 -4.96 -15.91
N VAL A 108 -12.23 -5.51 -15.07
CA VAL A 108 -11.51 -6.75 -15.32
C VAL A 108 -11.99 -7.79 -14.32
N GLU A 109 -12.49 -8.91 -14.83
CA GLU A 109 -12.93 -10.05 -14.01
C GLU A 109 -11.73 -10.69 -13.29
N THR A 110 -11.91 -11.07 -12.03
CA THR A 110 -10.93 -11.84 -11.26
C THR A 110 -11.50 -13.19 -10.87
N SER A 111 -10.64 -14.14 -10.49
CA SER A 111 -11.07 -15.50 -10.13
C SER A 111 -11.63 -15.61 -8.71
N GLY A 112 -11.78 -14.50 -7.99
CA GLY A 112 -12.16 -14.46 -6.58
C GLY A 112 -13.47 -15.19 -6.26
N PHE A 113 -14.59 -14.71 -6.81
CA PHE A 113 -15.87 -15.41 -6.70
C PHE A 113 -16.88 -15.08 -7.80
N TYR A 114 -17.82 -16.02 -7.95
CA TYR A 114 -18.96 -15.94 -8.85
C TYR A 114 -20.21 -16.44 -8.14
N PHE A 115 -21.25 -15.62 -8.11
CA PHE A 115 -22.59 -16.03 -7.69
C PHE A 115 -23.51 -16.01 -8.91
N PHE A 116 -24.25 -17.08 -9.15
CA PHE A 116 -25.17 -17.16 -10.29
C PHE A 116 -26.23 -18.24 -10.09
N SER A 117 -27.30 -18.19 -10.88
CA SER A 117 -28.33 -19.24 -10.84
C SER A 117 -27.85 -20.54 -11.49
N ALA A 118 -28.10 -21.68 -10.83
CA ALA A 118 -27.85 -23.01 -11.38
C ALA A 118 -28.59 -23.22 -12.71
N SER A 119 -29.84 -22.78 -12.80
CA SER A 119 -30.66 -22.92 -14.02
C SER A 119 -30.13 -22.10 -15.19
N HIS A 120 -29.60 -20.90 -14.92
CA HIS A 120 -28.92 -20.08 -15.90
C HIS A 120 -27.67 -20.78 -16.42
N TYR A 121 -26.85 -21.33 -15.53
CA TYR A 121 -25.65 -22.04 -15.94
C TYR A 121 -25.96 -23.29 -16.75
N LEU A 122 -26.94 -24.10 -16.36
CA LEU A 122 -27.28 -25.32 -17.09
C LEU A 122 -27.86 -25.03 -18.50
N SER A 123 -28.52 -23.88 -18.68
CA SER A 123 -29.08 -23.49 -19.98
C SER A 123 -28.06 -22.77 -20.90
N THR A 124 -27.23 -21.89 -20.34
CA THR A 124 -26.32 -21.03 -21.11
C THR A 124 -24.86 -21.48 -21.04
N GLY A 125 -24.52 -22.32 -20.07
CA GLY A 125 -23.16 -22.69 -19.69
C GLY A 125 -22.24 -21.50 -19.39
N SER A 126 -22.82 -20.40 -18.92
CA SER A 126 -22.13 -19.20 -18.50
C SER A 126 -22.39 -18.94 -17.01
N ARG A 127 -21.34 -18.54 -16.29
CA ARG A 127 -21.44 -17.99 -14.93
C ARG A 127 -21.85 -16.52 -14.91
N VAL A 128 -21.76 -15.86 -16.06
CA VAL A 128 -22.20 -14.48 -16.27
C VAL A 128 -23.64 -14.51 -16.77
N GLY A 129 -24.52 -13.88 -16.00
CA GLY A 129 -25.92 -13.69 -16.29
C GLY A 129 -26.19 -12.58 -17.30
N TYR A 130 -27.46 -12.32 -17.58
CA TYR A 130 -27.90 -11.23 -18.47
C TYR A 130 -27.79 -9.87 -17.79
N ARG A 131 -27.85 -9.82 -16.44
CA ARG A 131 -27.76 -8.61 -15.63
C ARG A 131 -26.69 -8.80 -14.54
N PRO A 132 -25.40 -8.85 -14.92
CA PRO A 132 -24.33 -9.06 -13.96
C PRO A 132 -24.13 -7.82 -13.08
N HIS A 133 -23.88 -8.05 -11.80
CA HIS A 133 -23.25 -7.07 -10.92
C HIS A 133 -21.75 -7.34 -10.84
N PHE A 134 -20.93 -6.29 -11.01
CA PHE A 134 -19.49 -6.38 -10.87
C PHE A 134 -19.08 -5.85 -9.50
N TRP A 135 -18.70 -6.78 -8.62
CA TRP A 135 -18.30 -6.49 -7.26
C TRP A 135 -16.80 -6.19 -7.23
N GLU A 136 -16.46 -4.98 -6.83
CA GLU A 136 -15.08 -4.52 -6.81
C GLU A 136 -14.36 -5.05 -5.57
N LEU A 137 -13.27 -5.76 -5.80
CA LEU A 137 -12.35 -6.20 -4.76
C LEU A 137 -11.23 -5.16 -4.56
N SER A 138 -10.63 -5.18 -3.38
CA SER A 138 -9.39 -4.44 -3.14
C SER A 138 -8.26 -4.96 -4.03
N TYR A 139 -7.19 -4.17 -4.20
CA TYR A 139 -6.01 -4.58 -4.97
C TYR A 139 -5.53 -5.98 -4.57
N ILE A 140 -5.34 -6.21 -3.28
CA ILE A 140 -4.81 -7.46 -2.74
C ILE A 140 -5.76 -8.63 -3.00
N GLU A 141 -7.06 -8.45 -2.71
CA GLU A 141 -8.06 -9.50 -2.91
C GLU A 141 -8.29 -9.84 -4.39
N SER A 142 -7.94 -8.91 -5.28
CA SER A 142 -8.05 -9.07 -6.73
C SER A 142 -6.91 -9.86 -7.38
N LEU A 143 -5.85 -10.19 -6.64
CA LEU A 143 -4.68 -10.90 -7.17
C LEU A 143 -4.97 -12.39 -7.35
N ASP A 144 -4.80 -12.88 -8.57
CA ASP A 144 -4.85 -14.30 -8.93
C ASP A 144 -3.42 -14.85 -9.07
N ILE A 145 -3.19 -16.07 -8.59
CA ILE A 145 -1.92 -16.78 -8.70
C ILE A 145 -2.03 -17.83 -9.81
N ASP A 146 -1.82 -17.41 -11.06
CA ASP A 146 -1.86 -18.29 -12.23
C ASP A 146 -0.46 -18.67 -12.75
N THR A 147 0.53 -17.81 -12.51
CA THR A 147 1.90 -17.97 -12.98
C THR A 147 2.93 -17.90 -11.85
N GLU A 148 4.17 -18.31 -12.13
CA GLU A 148 5.29 -18.17 -11.18
C GLU A 148 5.58 -16.70 -10.85
N SER A 149 5.29 -15.77 -11.78
CA SER A 149 5.45 -14.33 -11.52
C SER A 149 4.42 -13.86 -10.51
N ASP A 150 3.16 -14.26 -10.69
CA ASP A 150 2.08 -13.92 -9.77
C ASP A 150 2.34 -14.49 -8.39
N PHE A 151 2.90 -15.71 -8.31
CA PHE A 151 3.33 -16.30 -7.06
C PHE A 151 4.40 -15.47 -6.35
N LYS A 152 5.42 -14.99 -7.08
CA LYS A 152 6.46 -14.11 -6.51
C LYS A 152 5.91 -12.74 -6.09
N GLU A 153 4.93 -12.22 -6.83
CA GLU A 153 4.24 -10.97 -6.48
C GLU A 153 3.40 -11.17 -5.22
N ALA A 154 2.61 -12.24 -5.15
CA ALA A 154 1.92 -12.70 -3.96
C ALA A 154 2.89 -12.82 -2.76
N GLU A 155 4.06 -13.46 -2.93
CA GLU A 155 5.09 -13.57 -1.88
C GLU A 155 5.59 -12.20 -1.40
N ARG A 156 5.65 -11.19 -2.27
CA ARG A 156 6.09 -9.83 -1.91
C ARG A 156 4.98 -9.03 -1.22
N VAL A 157 3.76 -9.12 -1.74
CA VAL A 157 2.58 -8.42 -1.23
C VAL A 157 2.22 -8.93 0.16
N PHE A 158 2.32 -10.23 0.40
CA PHE A 158 2.02 -10.84 1.70
C PHE A 158 3.24 -10.98 2.61
N GLY A 159 4.46 -10.95 2.07
CA GLY A 159 5.59 -11.54 2.76
C GLY A 159 5.42 -13.07 2.85
N LEU A 160 6.50 -13.80 2.63
CA LEU A 160 6.53 -15.27 2.61
C LEU A 160 5.84 -15.94 3.83
N GLU A 161 5.73 -15.25 4.97
CA GLU A 161 5.14 -15.81 6.19
C GLU A 161 3.64 -15.70 6.31
N GLN A 162 3.01 -14.68 5.71
CA GLN A 162 1.57 -14.55 5.82
C GLN A 162 0.85 -15.46 4.82
N ILE A 163 1.52 -15.83 3.72
CA ILE A 163 1.08 -16.97 2.90
C ILE A 163 1.16 -18.25 3.74
N GLN A 164 2.22 -18.46 4.52
CA GLN A 164 2.28 -19.61 5.46
C GLN A 164 1.21 -19.55 6.56
N ALA A 165 0.78 -18.36 7.01
CA ALA A 165 -0.27 -18.19 8.01
C ALA A 165 -1.70 -18.31 7.42
N LEU A 166 -1.96 -17.80 6.22
CA LEU A 166 -3.23 -17.96 5.49
C LEU A 166 -3.43 -19.39 5.01
N VAL A 167 -2.37 -20.01 4.49
CA VAL A 167 -2.34 -21.45 4.20
C VAL A 167 -2.36 -22.27 5.50
N GLY A 168 -1.76 -21.74 6.58
CA GLY A 168 -1.69 -22.39 7.90
C GLY A 168 -2.96 -22.31 8.74
N HIS A 169 -3.88 -21.38 8.46
CA HIS A 169 -5.11 -21.23 9.23
C HIS A 169 -6.40 -21.63 8.51
N HIS A 170 -6.41 -21.80 7.18
CA HIS A 170 -7.66 -22.14 6.46
C HIS A 170 -7.60 -23.26 5.43
N LEU A 171 -6.51 -24.02 5.33
CA LEU A 171 -6.52 -25.31 4.62
C LEU A 171 -6.31 -26.40 5.65
N GLY A 172 -7.37 -27.16 5.90
CA GLY A 172 -7.36 -28.21 6.90
C GLY A 172 -6.22 -29.20 6.68
N GLU A 173 -5.88 -29.83 7.80
CA GLU A 173 -4.85 -30.85 8.10
C GLU A 173 -4.20 -31.55 6.89
N SER A 174 -2.96 -32.03 6.98
CA SER A 174 -2.18 -32.82 5.99
C SER A 174 -2.00 -32.27 4.54
N MET A 175 -0.93 -31.52 4.31
CA MET A 175 -0.03 -31.80 3.15
C MET A 175 1.36 -31.17 3.24
N SER A 176 1.73 -30.51 4.35
CA SER A 176 2.90 -29.62 4.41
C SER A 176 4.13 -30.18 5.13
N LYS A 177 4.15 -31.45 5.54
CA LYS A 177 5.25 -31.99 6.36
C LYS A 177 6.64 -31.94 5.70
N ASP A 178 6.72 -31.79 4.38
CA ASP A 178 8.00 -31.70 3.66
C ASP A 178 8.53 -30.27 3.45
N ILE A 179 7.70 -29.23 3.61
CA ILE A 179 8.11 -27.83 3.36
C ILE A 179 8.53 -27.11 4.65
N ASP A 180 8.04 -27.57 5.80
CA ASP A 180 8.24 -26.99 7.14
C ASP A 180 9.72 -26.92 7.59
N CYS A 181 10.60 -27.72 6.99
CA CYS A 181 11.98 -27.84 7.46
C CYS A 181 12.96 -26.82 6.86
N ARG A 182 12.54 -25.91 5.97
CA ARG A 182 13.48 -25.01 5.24
C ARG A 182 13.23 -23.51 5.29
N LEU A 183 12.08 -23.03 5.77
CA LEU A 183 11.74 -21.60 5.68
C LEU A 183 11.21 -21.07 7.03
N LYS A 184 12.14 -20.67 7.91
CA LYS A 184 11.86 -19.87 9.10
C LYS A 184 12.20 -18.41 8.80
N VAL A 185 11.19 -17.63 8.46
CA VAL A 185 11.11 -16.21 8.81
C VAL A 185 9.72 -16.10 9.49
N SER A 186 9.45 -15.16 10.40
CA SER A 186 8.06 -14.80 10.83
C SER A 186 7.88 -13.28 10.76
N LEU A 187 6.92 -12.76 9.99
CA LEU A 187 6.58 -11.33 9.95
C LEU A 187 5.56 -11.06 11.04
N GLU A 188 6.07 -10.75 12.23
CA GLU A 188 5.25 -10.28 13.34
C GLU A 188 4.70 -8.87 13.04
N LYS A 189 3.48 -8.62 13.50
CA LYS A 189 2.86 -7.29 13.47
C LYS A 189 3.80 -6.26 14.11
N PRO A 190 4.13 -5.14 13.43
CA PRO A 190 5.04 -4.17 14.01
C PRO A 190 4.44 -3.53 15.25
N LYS A 191 5.27 -3.25 16.25
CA LYS A 191 4.86 -2.55 17.47
C LYS A 191 5.02 -1.04 17.32
N LEU A 192 5.93 -0.61 16.43
CA LEU A 192 6.29 0.79 16.18
C LEU A 192 6.23 1.11 14.69
N ILE A 193 5.58 2.23 14.38
CA ILE A 193 5.56 2.82 13.05
C ILE A 193 6.26 4.18 13.15
N VAL A 194 7.36 4.32 12.43
CA VAL A 194 8.11 5.56 12.34
C VAL A 194 7.81 6.20 10.97
N PHE A 195 7.65 7.51 10.94
CA PHE A 195 7.40 8.28 9.72
C PHE A 195 8.49 9.34 9.53
N ASP A 196 8.93 9.57 8.30
CA ASP A 196 9.49 10.89 7.98
C ASP A 196 8.39 11.95 8.05
N PHE A 197 8.78 13.22 8.01
CA PHE A 197 7.84 14.33 8.15
C PHE A 197 7.54 15.01 6.81
N ASP A 198 8.50 15.74 6.26
CA ASP A 198 8.41 16.33 4.92
C ASP A 198 8.32 15.23 3.86
N GLY A 199 7.39 15.36 2.91
CA GLY A 199 7.23 14.37 1.84
C GLY A 199 6.50 13.09 2.27
N VAL A 200 6.15 12.93 3.55
CA VAL A 200 5.42 11.76 4.05
C VAL A 200 4.14 12.14 4.79
N LEU A 201 4.26 12.93 5.86
CA LEU A 201 3.11 13.40 6.64
C LEU A 201 2.62 14.77 6.14
N ILE A 202 3.55 15.63 5.72
CA ILE A 202 3.24 16.98 5.26
C ILE A 202 3.83 17.26 3.87
N ASP A 203 3.07 17.97 3.05
CA ASP A 203 3.58 18.62 1.85
C ASP A 203 4.06 20.02 2.21
N SER A 204 5.37 20.18 2.28
CA SER A 204 6.07 21.44 2.54
C SER A 204 6.69 22.06 1.28
N ARG A 205 6.44 21.52 0.07
CA ARG A 205 7.07 21.98 -1.18
C ARG A 205 6.82 23.46 -1.42
N ARG A 206 5.56 23.91 -1.30
CA ARG A 206 5.18 25.30 -1.54
C ARG A 206 5.83 26.27 -0.53
N CYS A 207 5.88 25.87 0.74
CA CYS A 207 6.56 26.62 1.78
C CYS A 207 8.07 26.78 1.46
N MET A 208 8.73 25.70 1.05
CA MET A 208 10.14 25.72 0.64
C MET A 208 10.37 26.62 -0.58
N GLU A 209 9.51 26.57 -1.59
CA GLU A 209 9.61 27.38 -2.81
C GLU A 209 9.55 28.88 -2.51
N LEU A 210 8.58 29.30 -1.69
CA LEU A 210 8.43 30.69 -1.28
C LEU A 210 9.62 31.17 -0.44
N ALA A 211 10.08 30.34 0.50
CA ALA A 211 11.22 30.66 1.33
C ALA A 211 12.52 30.77 0.51
N TRP A 212 12.75 29.83 -0.41
CA TRP A 212 13.90 29.82 -1.29
C TRP A 212 13.91 31.05 -2.20
N SER A 213 12.79 31.36 -2.84
CA SER A 213 12.63 32.51 -3.74
C SER A 213 12.89 33.84 -3.03
N ALA A 214 12.34 34.01 -1.81
CA ALA A 214 12.56 35.20 -1.00
C ALA A 214 14.03 35.37 -0.59
N THR A 215 14.68 34.28 -0.18
CA THR A 215 16.10 34.30 0.21
C THR A 215 17.01 34.58 -0.99
N CYS A 216 16.80 33.91 -2.12
CA CYS A 216 17.57 34.16 -3.35
C CYS A 216 17.51 35.62 -3.78
N LYS A 217 16.31 36.22 -3.74
CA LYS A 217 16.11 37.65 -4.02
C LYS A 217 16.90 38.56 -3.08
N GLN A 218 16.97 38.23 -1.79
CA GLN A 218 17.68 39.04 -0.79
C GLN A 218 19.20 38.98 -0.97
N PHE A 219 19.74 37.81 -1.33
CA PHE A 219 21.18 37.60 -1.52
C PHE A 219 21.66 37.80 -2.96
N SER A 220 20.76 38.18 -3.88
CA SER A 220 21.06 38.31 -5.32
C SER A 220 21.63 37.02 -5.92
N VAL A 221 21.09 35.88 -5.48
CA VAL A 221 21.40 34.54 -5.99
C VAL A 221 20.36 34.18 -7.05
N ASP A 222 20.82 33.70 -8.20
CA ASP A 222 19.97 33.28 -9.32
C ASP A 222 20.04 31.75 -9.48
N ILE A 223 19.35 31.05 -8.59
CA ILE A 223 19.28 29.58 -8.57
C ILE A 223 17.82 29.18 -8.53
N ASP A 224 17.42 28.40 -9.53
CA ASP A 224 16.07 27.88 -9.65
C ASP A 224 15.68 26.99 -8.47
N PHE A 225 14.41 27.05 -8.08
CA PHE A 225 13.89 26.26 -6.98
C PHE A 225 14.05 24.77 -7.23
N GLU A 226 13.87 24.29 -8.46
CA GLU A 226 13.98 22.85 -8.77
C GLU A 226 15.40 22.31 -8.54
N LEU A 227 16.45 23.13 -8.74
CA LEU A 227 17.83 22.74 -8.41
C LEU A 227 18.04 22.61 -6.90
N PHE A 228 17.47 23.53 -6.12
CA PHE A 228 17.45 23.42 -4.67
C PHE A 228 16.65 22.21 -4.21
N PHE A 229 15.47 22.01 -4.78
CA PHE A 229 14.54 20.93 -4.43
C PHE A 229 15.14 19.55 -4.71
N ALA A 230 15.88 19.39 -5.82
CA ALA A 230 16.61 18.16 -6.12
C ALA A 230 17.70 17.79 -5.09
N CYS A 231 18.11 18.75 -4.25
CA CYS A 231 19.06 18.52 -3.16
C CYS A 231 18.38 18.30 -1.79
N VAL A 232 17.05 18.39 -1.71
CA VAL A 232 16.30 18.15 -0.46
C VAL A 232 16.55 16.72 0.05
N GLY A 233 16.64 16.58 1.37
CA GLY A 233 17.09 15.36 2.04
C GLY A 233 18.57 15.37 2.43
N MET A 234 19.37 16.31 1.88
CA MET A 234 20.74 16.58 2.34
C MET A 234 20.75 17.57 3.51
N LYS A 235 21.89 17.70 4.20
CA LYS A 235 22.08 18.80 5.16
C LYS A 235 22.10 20.12 4.40
N PHE A 236 21.51 21.16 4.97
CA PHE A 236 21.42 22.47 4.32
C PHE A 236 22.79 23.05 3.90
N GLU A 237 23.83 22.81 4.69
CA GLU A 237 25.22 23.18 4.37
C GLU A 237 25.75 22.44 3.14
N ASP A 238 25.38 21.17 2.96
CA ASP A 238 25.75 20.37 1.79
C ASP A 238 24.95 20.82 0.55
N ILE A 239 23.68 21.23 0.73
CA ILE A 239 22.87 21.84 -0.33
C ILE A 239 23.54 23.13 -0.82
N MET A 240 23.87 24.05 0.10
CA MET A 240 24.55 25.31 -0.26
C MET A 240 25.88 25.06 -0.97
N ARG A 241 26.63 24.02 -0.57
CA ARG A 241 27.86 23.61 -1.27
C ARG A 241 27.60 23.11 -2.68
N ASN A 242 26.58 22.26 -2.87
CA ASN A 242 26.25 21.70 -4.18
C ASN A 242 25.72 22.76 -5.16
N LEU A 243 25.05 23.77 -4.63
CA LEU A 243 24.53 24.92 -5.38
C LEU A 243 25.56 26.03 -5.60
N ASP A 244 26.82 25.83 -5.19
CA ASP A 244 27.92 26.78 -5.32
C ASP A 244 27.62 28.17 -4.72
N ILE A 245 26.89 28.20 -3.59
CA ILE A 245 26.66 29.42 -2.81
C ILE A 245 27.97 29.80 -2.11
N ASP A 246 28.34 31.09 -2.18
CA ASP A 246 29.54 31.60 -1.51
C ASP A 246 29.52 31.29 0.00
N HIS A 247 30.54 30.55 0.44
CA HIS A 247 30.73 30.15 1.84
C HIS A 247 30.75 31.33 2.80
N SER A 248 31.13 32.53 2.36
CA SER A 248 31.09 33.75 3.19
C SER A 248 29.66 34.13 3.60
N GLN A 249 28.65 33.71 2.85
CA GLN A 249 27.25 34.07 3.03
C GLN A 249 26.43 32.98 3.73
N TRP A 250 26.95 31.77 3.90
CA TRP A 250 26.19 30.60 4.36
C TRP A 250 25.41 30.82 5.66
N SER A 251 26.01 31.46 6.65
CA SER A 251 25.33 31.72 7.94
C SER A 251 24.11 32.61 7.73
N ALA A 252 24.29 33.76 7.08
CA ALA A 252 23.22 34.73 6.86
C ALA A 252 22.14 34.18 5.89
N PHE A 253 22.56 33.42 4.87
CA PHE A 253 21.67 32.78 3.91
C PHE A 253 20.79 31.73 4.60
N SER A 254 21.40 30.86 5.40
CA SER A 254 20.70 29.86 6.22
C SER A 254 19.69 30.51 7.17
N ASP A 255 20.11 31.50 7.94
CA ASP A 255 19.22 32.19 8.89
C ASP A 255 18.02 32.84 8.18
N THR A 256 18.27 33.49 7.04
CA THR A 256 17.21 34.10 6.22
C THR A 256 16.27 33.06 5.63
N TYR A 257 16.80 31.95 5.10
CA TYR A 257 15.98 30.86 4.57
C TYR A 257 15.07 30.25 5.63
N PHE A 258 15.60 29.92 6.81
CA PHE A 258 14.79 29.34 7.87
C PHE A 258 13.78 30.35 8.43
N GLN A 259 14.12 31.63 8.53
CA GLN A 259 13.17 32.68 8.92
C GLN A 259 12.02 32.83 7.90
N ASN A 260 12.34 32.82 6.61
CA ASN A 260 11.34 32.83 5.55
C ASN A 260 10.50 31.56 5.55
N THR A 261 11.09 30.39 5.88
CA THR A 261 10.34 29.13 6.03
C THR A 261 9.29 29.26 7.14
N CYS A 262 9.69 29.71 8.34
CA CYS A 262 8.77 29.92 9.46
C CYS A 262 7.61 30.87 9.09
N SER A 263 7.90 31.95 8.36
CA SER A 263 6.89 32.92 7.95
C SER A 263 5.85 32.36 6.97
N ASN A 264 6.17 31.24 6.30
CA ASN A 264 5.34 30.60 5.29
C ASN A 264 4.75 29.25 5.75
N TYR A 265 4.71 28.94 7.05
CA TYR A 265 4.13 27.68 7.54
C TYR A 265 2.65 27.48 7.18
N HIS A 266 1.90 28.55 6.93
CA HIS A 266 0.51 28.49 6.46
C HIS A 266 0.36 27.83 5.07
N GLU A 267 1.46 27.69 4.32
CA GLU A 267 1.50 27.00 3.01
C GLU A 267 1.85 25.50 3.14
N VAL A 268 2.13 25.03 4.36
CA VAL A 268 2.35 23.60 4.62
C VAL A 268 1.01 22.93 4.83
N VAL A 269 0.75 21.87 4.06
CA VAL A 269 -0.49 21.08 4.16
C VAL A 269 -0.19 19.66 4.59
N VAL A 270 -1.15 19.01 5.22
CA VAL A 270 -1.08 17.58 5.54
C VAL A 270 -1.49 16.78 4.31
N PHE A 271 -0.76 15.70 3.98
CA PHE A 271 -1.15 14.84 2.86
C PHE A 271 -2.52 14.19 3.11
N GLU A 272 -3.25 13.90 2.04
CA GLU A 272 -4.57 13.29 2.11
C GLU A 272 -4.54 11.93 2.85
N GLY A 273 -5.48 11.73 3.77
CA GLY A 273 -5.63 10.49 4.54
C GLY A 273 -4.64 10.31 5.70
N VAL A 274 -3.68 11.23 5.90
CA VAL A 274 -2.71 11.13 7.00
C VAL A 274 -3.38 11.26 8.36
N LEU A 275 -4.27 12.23 8.56
CA LEU A 275 -4.90 12.46 9.86
C LEU A 275 -5.78 11.27 10.26
N GLU A 276 -6.63 10.80 9.34
CA GLU A 276 -7.48 9.63 9.55
C GLU A 276 -6.64 8.38 9.80
N GLY A 277 -5.62 8.13 8.97
CA GLY A 277 -4.79 6.95 9.10
C GLY A 277 -3.94 6.96 10.39
N LEU A 278 -3.42 8.10 10.83
CA LEU A 278 -2.73 8.20 12.13
C LEU A 278 -3.68 7.93 13.31
N CYS A 279 -4.90 8.48 13.27
CA CYS A 279 -5.94 8.17 14.25
C CYS A 279 -6.24 6.67 14.30
N ASP A 280 -6.43 6.04 13.14
CA ASP A 280 -6.71 4.61 13.04
C ASP A 280 -5.55 3.78 13.60
N LEU A 281 -4.31 4.05 13.17
CA LEU A 281 -3.12 3.34 13.67
C LEU A 281 -3.01 3.44 15.20
N LYS A 282 -3.20 4.63 15.79
CA LYS A 282 -3.21 4.77 17.25
C LYS A 282 -4.36 4.00 17.91
N SER A 283 -5.55 4.01 17.33
CA SER A 283 -6.72 3.30 17.88
C SER A 283 -6.53 1.78 17.91
N TYR A 284 -5.71 1.25 16.99
CA TYR A 284 -5.31 -0.16 16.94
C TYR A 284 -4.11 -0.50 17.83
N GLY A 285 -3.62 0.46 18.63
CA GLY A 285 -2.58 0.27 19.64
C GLY A 285 -1.15 0.38 19.11
N TYR A 286 -0.95 0.85 17.88
CA TYR A 286 0.39 1.09 17.35
C TYR A 286 1.06 2.27 18.07
N LYS A 287 2.36 2.16 18.33
CA LYS A 287 3.20 3.30 18.65
C LYS A 287 3.54 4.03 17.37
N VAL A 288 3.38 5.36 17.36
CA VAL A 288 3.68 6.19 16.20
C VAL A 288 4.74 7.24 16.55
N ALA A 289 5.77 7.35 15.72
CA ALA A 289 6.88 8.27 15.95
C ALA A 289 7.28 9.00 14.66
N ILE A 290 7.91 10.17 14.82
CA ILE A 290 8.48 10.94 13.72
C ILE A 290 10.00 10.83 13.76
N ASN A 291 10.62 10.65 12.59
CA ASN A 291 12.06 10.71 12.37
C ASN A 291 12.36 11.69 11.24
N THR A 292 12.74 12.93 11.58
CA THR A 292 12.94 14.00 10.60
C THR A 292 14.33 14.63 10.68
N SER A 293 14.80 15.18 9.56
CA SER A 293 16.00 16.03 9.50
C SER A 293 15.71 17.50 9.83
N LYS A 294 14.44 17.85 10.06
CA LYS A 294 14.01 19.20 10.48
C LYS A 294 14.32 19.43 11.97
N ARG A 295 14.77 20.64 12.31
CA ARG A 295 15.10 21.04 13.70
C ARG A 295 13.88 20.98 14.63
N LEU A 296 14.12 20.70 15.90
CA LEU A 296 13.09 20.51 16.93
C LEU A 296 12.06 21.66 16.98
N SER A 297 12.51 22.91 17.05
CA SER A 297 11.61 24.07 17.14
C SER A 297 10.59 24.09 16.01
N ASN A 298 11.06 23.85 14.79
CA ASN A 298 10.26 23.93 13.57
C ASN A 298 9.30 22.73 13.47
N THR A 299 9.79 21.54 13.82
CA THR A 299 8.97 20.32 13.84
C THR A 299 7.84 20.45 14.85
N MET A 300 8.12 20.90 16.07
CA MET A 300 7.10 21.03 17.12
C MET A 300 6.05 22.10 16.81
N GLU A 301 6.44 23.21 16.18
CA GLU A 301 5.51 24.25 15.75
C GLU A 301 4.54 23.73 14.67
N LEU A 302 5.05 23.02 13.66
CA LEU A 302 4.21 22.40 12.62
C LEU A 302 3.31 21.30 13.20
N ILE A 303 3.81 20.47 14.12
CA ILE A 303 2.98 19.48 14.82
C ILE A 303 1.83 20.17 15.56
N SER A 304 2.11 21.24 16.30
CA SER A 304 1.08 21.98 17.03
C SER A 304 0.03 22.62 16.11
N LEU A 305 0.42 23.02 14.89
CA LEU A 305 -0.48 23.66 13.93
C LEU A 305 -1.33 22.63 13.17
N LEU A 306 -0.72 21.53 12.74
CA LEU A 306 -1.29 20.61 11.75
C LEU A 306 -1.82 19.31 12.35
N PHE A 307 -1.33 18.91 13.52
CA PHE A 307 -1.66 17.65 14.18
C PHE A 307 -2.12 17.86 15.63
N PRO A 308 -3.06 18.79 15.93
CA PRO A 308 -3.41 19.15 17.31
C PRO A 308 -4.01 17.99 18.11
N ASP A 309 -4.64 17.03 17.44
CA ASP A 309 -5.32 15.89 18.06
C ASP A 309 -4.53 14.57 17.95
N ILE A 310 -3.31 14.60 17.38
CA ILE A 310 -2.45 13.42 17.24
C ILE A 310 -1.30 13.51 18.25
N GLU A 311 -1.26 12.54 19.16
CA GLU A 311 -0.13 12.38 20.07
C GLU A 311 0.90 11.43 19.45
N PHE A 312 2.09 11.94 19.12
CA PHE A 312 3.23 11.10 18.72
C PHE A 312 3.94 10.57 19.96
N ASP A 313 4.20 9.27 20.01
CA ASP A 313 4.90 8.63 21.13
C ASP A 313 6.36 9.09 21.24
N PHE A 314 6.97 9.47 20.11
CA PHE A 314 8.26 10.15 20.10
C PHE A 314 8.46 10.97 18.82
N VAL A 315 9.13 12.11 18.93
CA VAL A 315 9.53 12.96 17.80
C VAL A 315 11.05 13.08 17.83
N CYS A 316 11.72 12.41 16.91
CA CYS A 316 13.17 12.47 16.75
C CYS A 316 13.55 13.51 15.70
N THR A 317 14.35 14.47 16.13
CA THR A 317 14.96 15.49 15.28
C THR A 317 16.49 15.44 15.43
N PRO A 318 17.27 16.17 14.60
CA PRO A 318 18.72 16.20 14.73
C PRO A 318 19.19 16.66 16.12
N ASP A 319 18.39 17.48 16.81
CA ASP A 319 18.67 17.98 18.16
C ASP A 319 18.71 16.87 19.22
N ASN A 320 18.01 15.74 19.00
CA ASN A 320 18.01 14.61 19.93
C ASN A 320 19.24 13.69 19.77
N ILE A 321 19.96 13.78 18.64
CA ILE A 321 21.00 12.80 18.27
C ILE A 321 22.37 13.26 18.78
N LEU A 322 22.78 12.75 19.95
CA LEU A 322 24.05 13.12 20.59
C LEU A 322 25.30 12.85 19.73
N SER A 323 25.26 11.80 18.90
CA SER A 323 26.36 11.47 17.98
C SER A 323 26.47 12.45 16.79
N LYS A 324 25.45 13.29 16.58
CA LYS A 324 25.28 14.21 15.44
C LYS A 324 25.24 13.52 14.07
N ARG A 325 25.08 12.19 14.03
CA ARG A 325 24.92 11.43 12.80
C ARG A 325 23.44 11.27 12.49
N GLY A 326 22.88 12.22 11.74
CA GLY A 326 21.53 12.09 11.18
C GLY A 326 21.46 11.08 10.04
N LYS A 327 20.27 10.97 9.42
CA LYS A 327 20.07 10.15 8.21
C LYS A 327 21.16 10.45 7.16
N PRO A 328 21.71 9.45 6.46
CA PRO A 328 21.31 8.03 6.43
C PRO A 328 21.95 7.17 7.54
N ALA A 329 22.55 7.74 8.58
CA ALA A 329 23.02 6.94 9.72
C ALA A 329 21.83 6.40 10.52
N PRO A 330 21.94 5.22 11.15
CA PRO A 330 20.82 4.56 11.83
C PRO A 330 20.46 5.17 13.19
N ASP A 331 21.27 6.12 13.67
CA ASP A 331 21.24 6.63 15.04
C ASP A 331 19.86 7.15 15.46
N SER A 332 19.12 7.80 14.55
CA SER A 332 17.80 8.34 14.87
C SER A 332 16.76 7.23 15.07
N LEU A 333 16.70 6.23 14.19
CA LEU A 333 15.78 5.09 14.34
C LEU A 333 16.13 4.25 15.57
N LEU A 334 17.42 4.02 15.83
CA LEU A 334 17.86 3.30 17.03
C LEU A 334 17.55 4.06 18.31
N LEU A 335 17.63 5.39 18.30
CA LEU A 335 17.23 6.24 19.42
C LEU A 335 15.72 6.12 19.68
N ILE A 336 14.89 6.18 18.64
CA ILE A 336 13.43 6.02 18.77
C ILE A 336 13.11 4.65 19.37
N ALA A 337 13.64 3.58 18.76
CA ALA A 337 13.45 2.20 19.18
C ALA A 337 13.86 2.00 20.66
N SER A 338 15.06 2.47 21.03
CA SER A 338 15.56 2.39 22.41
C SER A 338 14.73 3.22 23.40
N THR A 339 14.21 4.37 22.99
CA THR A 339 13.41 5.24 23.87
C THR A 339 12.04 4.63 24.16
N LEU A 340 11.45 3.99 23.16
CA LEU A 340 10.15 3.34 23.26
C LEU A 340 10.23 1.88 23.78
N GLY A 341 11.45 1.34 23.90
CA GLY A 341 11.67 -0.03 24.36
C GLY A 341 11.19 -1.09 23.35
N ILE A 342 11.31 -0.80 22.06
CA ILE A 342 10.85 -1.66 20.95
C ILE A 342 12.06 -2.11 20.14
N ASP A 343 12.08 -3.38 19.74
CA ASP A 343 13.15 -3.90 18.88
C ASP A 343 13.05 -3.28 17.47
N PRO A 344 14.16 -2.87 16.84
CA PRO A 344 14.15 -2.43 15.45
C PRO A 344 13.49 -3.42 14.48
N ALA A 345 13.59 -4.74 14.73
CA ALA A 345 12.93 -5.77 13.94
C ALA A 345 11.40 -5.76 14.06
N ASP A 346 10.87 -5.26 15.19
CA ASP A 346 9.44 -5.07 15.44
C ASP A 346 8.96 -3.67 14.98
N SER A 347 9.76 -2.97 14.19
CA SER A 347 9.49 -1.60 13.76
C SER A 347 9.42 -1.50 12.25
N VAL A 348 8.58 -0.58 11.76
CA VAL A 348 8.53 -0.18 10.35
C VAL A 348 8.85 1.30 10.22
N TYR A 349 9.51 1.68 9.13
CA TYR A 349 9.83 3.06 8.80
C TYR A 349 9.26 3.43 7.42
N CYS A 350 8.44 4.48 7.37
CA CYS A 350 7.90 5.06 6.14
C CYS A 350 8.62 6.36 5.80
N GLY A 351 9.27 6.41 4.64
CA GLY A 351 10.04 7.57 4.15
C GLY A 351 9.87 7.73 2.63
N ASP A 352 10.17 8.90 2.08
CA ASP A 352 10.08 9.18 0.64
C ASP A 352 11.46 9.34 -0.02
N MET A 353 12.55 9.42 0.75
CA MET A 353 13.89 9.64 0.21
C MET A 353 14.80 8.42 0.36
N ASN A 354 15.80 8.30 -0.52
CA ASN A 354 16.83 7.25 -0.43
C ASN A 354 17.60 7.30 0.91
N VAL A 355 17.75 8.48 1.51
CA VAL A 355 18.39 8.61 2.84
C VAL A 355 17.60 7.92 3.95
N ASP A 356 16.27 7.85 3.83
CA ASP A 356 15.40 7.15 4.78
C ASP A 356 15.54 5.65 4.65
N GLN A 357 15.53 5.16 3.41
CA GLN A 357 15.75 3.74 3.12
C GLN A 357 17.10 3.27 3.68
N GLN A 358 18.17 4.02 3.43
CA GLN A 358 19.50 3.70 3.94
C GLN A 358 19.56 3.74 5.47
N CYS A 359 18.83 4.68 6.10
CA CYS A 359 18.70 4.75 7.55
C CYS A 359 18.03 3.49 8.11
N ALA A 360 16.88 3.07 7.55
CA ALA A 360 16.18 1.86 7.94
C ALA A 360 17.03 0.60 7.80
N ILE A 361 17.66 0.40 6.63
CA ILE A 361 18.52 -0.75 6.36
C ILE A 361 19.63 -0.86 7.41
N ARG A 362 20.29 0.26 7.74
CA ARG A 362 21.39 0.28 8.72
C ARG A 362 20.90 0.10 10.15
N ALA A 363 19.65 0.46 10.44
CA ALA A 363 19.03 0.29 11.76
C ALA A 363 18.43 -1.11 11.95
N GLY A 364 18.31 -1.91 10.89
CA GLY A 364 17.60 -3.19 10.93
C GLY A 364 16.08 -3.03 11.02
N VAL A 365 15.54 -1.90 10.56
CA VAL A 365 14.11 -1.57 10.56
C VAL A 365 13.52 -1.86 9.18
N LYS A 366 12.33 -2.45 9.11
CA LYS A 366 11.64 -2.70 7.83
C LYS A 366 11.24 -1.37 7.19
N TYR A 367 11.52 -1.19 5.91
CA TYR A 367 11.25 0.06 5.20
C TYR A 367 10.09 -0.07 4.22
N PHE A 368 9.23 0.95 4.21
CA PHE A 368 8.21 1.18 3.19
C PHE A 368 8.42 2.55 2.57
N HIS A 369 8.28 2.64 1.25
CA HIS A 369 8.47 3.89 0.53
C HIS A 369 7.14 4.61 0.30
N ALA A 370 7.11 5.90 0.63
CA ALA A 370 5.98 6.79 0.35
C ALA A 370 6.06 7.30 -1.09
N GLY A 371 5.34 6.65 -2.01
CA GLY A 371 5.32 7.03 -3.43
C GLY A 371 4.59 8.33 -3.74
N TRP A 372 3.86 8.89 -2.76
CA TRP A 372 3.25 10.23 -2.85
C TRP A 372 4.21 11.37 -2.49
N GLY A 373 5.42 11.04 -2.01
CA GLY A 373 6.39 12.01 -1.53
C GLY A 373 7.20 12.70 -2.63
N PHE A 374 8.31 13.30 -2.24
CA PHE A 374 9.12 14.14 -3.13
C PHE A 374 10.20 13.35 -3.89
N GLY A 375 10.68 12.25 -3.31
CA GLY A 375 11.77 11.46 -3.87
C GLY A 375 11.33 10.52 -4.99
N ASP A 376 12.21 10.33 -5.98
CA ASP A 376 12.00 9.33 -7.02
C ASP A 376 12.18 7.90 -6.49
N PHE A 377 11.26 7.02 -6.87
CA PHE A 377 11.36 5.60 -6.58
C PHE A 377 12.39 4.92 -7.49
N ALA A 378 13.57 4.59 -6.93
CA ALA A 378 14.70 4.10 -7.72
C ALA A 378 14.96 2.58 -7.66
N GLN A 379 14.25 1.79 -6.83
CA GLN A 379 14.65 0.40 -6.53
C GLN A 379 13.56 -0.66 -6.68
N ILE A 380 13.88 -1.71 -7.46
CA ILE A 380 12.97 -2.82 -7.83
C ILE A 380 12.48 -3.67 -6.64
N ASN A 381 13.16 -3.66 -5.49
CA ASN A 381 12.88 -4.56 -4.36
C ASN A 381 12.30 -3.87 -3.12
N THR A 382 11.88 -2.61 -3.23
CA THR A 382 11.29 -1.87 -2.11
C THR A 382 9.78 -1.90 -2.21
N ILE A 383 9.09 -2.26 -1.12
CA ILE A 383 7.64 -2.13 -1.05
C ILE A 383 7.30 -0.64 -0.93
N TRP A 384 6.39 -0.16 -1.76
CA TRP A 384 5.99 1.23 -1.83
C TRP A 384 4.47 1.33 -1.95
N PHE A 385 3.94 2.50 -1.60
CA PHE A 385 2.50 2.78 -1.63
C PHE A 385 2.24 4.09 -2.37
N GLU A 386 1.17 4.13 -3.17
CA GLU A 386 0.77 5.33 -3.92
C GLU A 386 0.20 6.43 -3.01
N CYS A 387 -0.42 6.07 -1.89
CA CYS A 387 -0.97 7.03 -0.94
C CYS A 387 -0.86 6.54 0.53
N PHE A 388 -0.98 7.48 1.47
CA PHE A 388 -0.91 7.17 2.90
C PHE A 388 -1.99 6.18 3.34
N LYS A 389 -3.19 6.28 2.77
CA LYS A 389 -4.34 5.43 3.11
C LYS A 389 -4.07 3.96 2.81
N ASP A 390 -3.46 3.65 1.67
CA ASP A 390 -3.11 2.27 1.32
C ASP A 390 -2.03 1.72 2.26
N PHE A 391 -1.04 2.55 2.59
CA PHE A 391 -0.02 2.22 3.58
C PHE A 391 -0.63 1.92 4.95
N SER A 392 -1.50 2.78 5.48
CA SER A 392 -2.12 2.59 6.79
C SER A 392 -3.02 1.36 6.79
N ASN A 393 -3.81 1.14 5.73
CA ASN A 393 -4.66 -0.04 5.59
C ASN A 393 -3.86 -1.34 5.56
N TYR A 394 -2.73 -1.35 4.84
CA TYR A 394 -1.82 -2.48 4.83
C TYR A 394 -1.29 -2.79 6.24
N LEU A 395 -0.90 -1.78 7.02
CA LEU A 395 -0.45 -2.01 8.40
C LEU A 395 -1.57 -2.46 9.32
N LEU A 396 -2.78 -1.93 9.19
CA LEU A 396 -3.94 -2.37 9.99
C LEU A 396 -4.35 -3.81 9.67
N PHE A 397 -3.93 -4.34 8.52
CA PHE A 397 -4.13 -5.73 8.13
C PHE A 397 -3.11 -6.70 8.74
N LEU A 398 -1.90 -6.23 9.11
CA LEU A 398 -0.89 -7.02 9.84
C LEU A 398 -1.30 -7.26 11.29
#